data_AF-A0A3N5SYD9-F1
#
_entry.id   AF-A0A3N5SYD9-F1
#
_cell.length_a   1.000
_cell.length_b   1.000
_cell.length_c   1.000
_cell.angle_alpha   90.00
_cell.angle_beta   90.00
_cell.angle_gamma   90.00
#
_symmetry.space_group_name_H-M   'P 1'
#
loop_
_entity.id
_entity.type
_entity.pdbx_description
1 polymer ?
#
loop_
_entity_poly.entity_id
_entity_poly.type
_entity_poly.pdbx_seq_one_letter_code
_entity_poly.pdbx_strand_id
1 'polypeptide(L)'
;MTERYYAPDYRKNEVSAIIKALDQGYCVSVVGPPSIGKSNLLKFLDQERLSLSDPNSPWMQYAPSAMHKGRLVCVSIDPNALLPALPAAKGDIASGAWPGFELITHRTTITPQLYPTFTATQRAGDTDLVREIARMQERFENAHPDLTDFEDHLHAHLALRHLENILNAALTSHRIQEDLIRIVYFMDEFERLLDTMPDYFFVSLR
;
A
#
# COMPACT_ATOMS: atom_id res chain seq x y z
N MET A 1 12.41 -7.48 18.95
CA MET A 1 12.39 -6.02 19.18
C MET A 1 11.12 -5.69 19.92
N THR A 2 11.19 -4.95 21.04
CA THR A 2 10.02 -4.52 21.79
C THR A 2 9.24 -3.50 20.97
N GLU A 3 7.99 -3.81 20.66
CA GLU A 3 7.10 -2.93 19.92
C GLU A 3 6.88 -1.65 20.74
N ARG A 4 7.20 -0.49 20.16
CA ARG A 4 7.12 0.78 20.86
C ARG A 4 5.64 1.14 21.00
N TYR A 5 5.17 1.28 22.23
CA TYR A 5 3.81 1.73 22.52
C TYR A 5 3.71 3.25 22.40
N TYR A 6 2.72 3.73 21.66
CA TYR A 6 2.36 5.15 21.60
C TYR A 6 1.03 5.37 22.31
N ALA A 7 0.87 6.54 22.94
CA ALA A 7 -0.40 6.90 23.55
C ALA A 7 -1.47 7.16 22.47
N PRO A 8 -2.76 6.88 22.73
CA PRO A 8 -3.84 7.12 21.76
C PRO A 8 -3.95 8.57 21.27
N ASP A 9 -3.59 9.55 22.11
CA ASP A 9 -3.59 10.98 21.74
C ASP A 9 -2.24 11.46 21.14
N TYR A 10 -1.35 10.55 20.75
CA TYR A 10 -0.05 10.90 20.18
C TYR A 10 -0.19 11.81 18.95
N ARG A 11 0.37 13.04 19.05
CA ARG A 11 0.38 14.05 17.97
C ARG A 11 -0.98 14.20 17.27
N LYS A 12 -2.04 14.25 18.08
CA LYS A 12 -3.45 14.27 17.67
C LYS A 12 -3.75 15.27 16.55
N ASN A 13 -3.20 16.48 16.64
CA ASN A 13 -3.44 17.52 15.65
C ASN A 13 -2.86 17.13 14.28
N GLU A 14 -1.61 16.67 14.23
CA GLU A 14 -0.96 16.24 13.00
C GLU A 14 -1.62 14.99 12.41
N VAL A 15 -1.92 13.99 13.26
CA VAL A 15 -2.61 12.76 12.86
C VAL A 15 -3.97 13.09 12.24
N SER A 16 -4.77 13.95 12.91
CA SER A 16 -6.08 14.34 12.42
C SER A 16 -6.01 15.08 11.08
N ALA A 17 -5.01 15.95 10.89
CA ALA A 17 -4.84 16.70 9.65
C ALA A 17 -4.45 15.78 8.49
N ILE A 18 -3.53 14.85 8.71
CA ILE A 18 -3.10 13.86 7.72
C ILE A 18 -4.29 12.99 7.30
N ILE A 19 -5.00 12.39 8.26
CA ILE A 19 -6.10 11.46 7.96
C ILE A 19 -7.26 12.18 7.25
N LYS A 20 -7.61 13.41 7.65
CA LYS A 20 -8.65 14.19 6.96
C LYS A 20 -8.28 14.50 5.51
N ALA A 21 -7.02 14.83 5.24
CA ALA A 21 -6.56 15.10 3.88
C ALA A 21 -6.60 13.81 3.03
N LEU A 22 -6.14 12.69 3.58
CA LEU A 22 -6.21 11.38 2.93
C LEU A 22 -7.67 10.96 2.66
N ASP A 23 -8.57 11.18 3.62
CA ASP A 23 -10.00 10.89 3.47
C ASP A 23 -10.68 11.74 2.38
N GLN A 24 -10.13 12.91 2.08
CA GLN A 24 -10.56 13.75 0.96
C GLN A 24 -9.93 13.35 -0.38
N GLY A 25 -8.97 12.41 -0.38
CA GLY A 25 -8.27 11.94 -1.57
C GLY A 25 -7.02 12.76 -1.91
N TYR A 26 -6.51 13.56 -0.98
CA TYR A 26 -5.26 14.31 -1.17
C TYR A 26 -4.04 13.48 -0.78
N CYS A 27 -2.94 13.68 -1.52
CA CYS A 27 -1.62 13.23 -1.10
C CYS A 27 -1.05 14.20 -0.04
N VAL A 28 -0.36 13.65 0.97
CA VAL A 28 0.20 14.44 2.09
C VAL A 28 1.69 14.18 2.20
N SER A 29 2.48 15.24 2.34
CA SER A 29 3.90 15.17 2.67
C SER A 29 4.15 15.75 4.06
N VAL A 30 4.86 14.99 4.90
CA VAL A 30 5.21 15.42 6.26
C VAL A 30 6.61 16.02 6.23
N VAL A 31 6.69 17.34 6.18
CA VAL A 31 7.96 18.09 6.12
C VAL A 31 8.28 18.69 7.48
N GLY A 32 9.56 18.60 7.87
CA GLY A 32 10.04 19.24 9.10
C GLY A 32 11.50 18.95 9.38
N PRO A 33 12.10 19.63 10.39
CA PRO A 33 13.51 19.48 10.72
C PRO A 33 13.92 18.02 11.00
N PRO A 34 15.21 17.68 10.85
CA PRO A 34 15.75 16.39 11.29
C PRO A 34 15.39 16.11 12.76
N SER A 35 15.19 14.84 13.09
CA SER A 35 14.97 14.36 14.47
C SER A 35 13.68 14.81 15.19
N ILE A 36 12.72 15.45 14.51
CA ILE A 36 11.42 15.84 15.10
C ILE A 36 10.42 14.67 15.24
N GLY A 37 10.83 13.44 14.91
CA GLY A 37 10.00 12.24 15.05
C GLY A 37 9.02 11.97 13.91
N LYS A 38 9.35 12.34 12.66
CA LYS A 38 8.52 12.05 11.47
C LYS A 38 8.32 10.54 11.26
N SER A 39 9.38 9.76 11.31
CA SER A 39 9.30 8.29 11.22
C SER A 39 8.49 7.67 12.35
N ASN A 40 8.52 8.26 13.56
CA ASN A 40 7.68 7.78 14.68
C ASN A 40 6.19 8.09 14.42
N LEU A 41 5.88 9.22 13.79
CA LEU A 41 4.51 9.54 13.35
C LEU A 41 4.00 8.55 12.30
N LEU A 42 4.83 8.20 11.31
CA LEU A 42 4.47 7.18 10.31
C LEU A 42 4.31 5.79 10.94
N LYS A 43 5.19 5.40 11.87
CA LYS A 43 5.08 4.13 12.62
C LYS A 43 3.82 4.09 13.48
N PHE A 44 3.43 5.20 14.11
CA PHE A 44 2.17 5.29 14.85
C PHE A 44 0.97 5.06 13.92
N LEU A 45 0.92 5.75 12.77
CA LEU A 45 -0.14 5.56 11.78
C LEU A 45 -0.20 4.12 11.24
N ASP A 46 0.96 3.48 11.04
CA ASP A 46 1.09 2.09 10.59
C ASP A 46 0.60 1.09 11.65
N GLN A 47 0.91 1.30 12.94
CA GLN A 47 0.40 0.46 14.03
C GLN A 47 -1.12 0.61 14.18
N GLU A 48 -1.62 1.83 14.18
CA GLU A 48 -3.06 2.11 14.30
C GLU A 48 -3.87 1.56 13.12
N ARG A 49 -3.25 1.36 11.95
CA ARG A 49 -3.91 0.73 10.78
C ARG A 49 -4.29 -0.73 11.03
N LEU A 50 -3.59 -1.43 11.94
CA LEU A 50 -3.86 -2.83 12.23
C LEU A 50 -5.09 -2.98 13.15
N SER A 51 -5.47 -1.90 13.82
CA SER A 51 -6.59 -1.82 14.77
C SER A 51 -7.84 -1.17 14.17
N LEU A 52 -8.10 -1.35 12.86
CA LEU A 52 -9.24 -0.71 12.17
C LEU A 52 -10.63 -1.07 12.75
N SER A 53 -10.73 -2.17 13.50
CA SER A 53 -11.94 -2.55 14.22
C SER A 53 -12.11 -1.83 15.57
N ASP A 54 -11.11 -1.11 16.05
CA ASP A 54 -11.19 -0.29 17.25
C ASP A 54 -11.90 1.04 16.93
N PRO A 55 -13.07 1.33 17.54
CA PRO A 55 -13.74 2.62 17.41
C PRO A 55 -12.87 3.81 17.84
N ASN A 56 -11.84 3.56 18.66
CA ASN A 56 -10.89 4.57 19.11
C ASN A 56 -9.74 4.82 18.13
N SER A 57 -9.64 4.02 17.05
CA SER A 57 -8.60 4.22 16.04
C SER A 57 -8.72 5.61 15.40
N PRO A 58 -7.61 6.35 15.26
CA PRO A 58 -7.58 7.61 14.52
C PRO A 58 -8.17 7.51 13.11
N TRP A 59 -8.05 6.32 12.49
CA TRP A 59 -8.59 6.02 11.17
C TRP A 59 -10.11 6.03 11.12
N MET A 60 -10.77 5.65 12.21
CA MET A 60 -12.22 5.71 12.33
C MET A 60 -12.70 7.10 12.76
N GLN A 61 -11.94 7.76 13.65
CA GLN A 61 -12.33 9.06 14.20
C GLN A 61 -12.17 10.22 13.22
N TYR A 62 -11.12 10.20 12.38
CA TYR A 62 -10.75 11.35 11.55
C TYR A 62 -11.03 11.17 10.05
N ALA A 63 -11.53 10.00 9.62
CA ALA A 63 -11.93 9.73 8.22
C ALA A 63 -13.45 9.55 8.06
N PRO A 64 -14.27 10.59 8.28
CA PRO A 64 -15.73 10.47 8.23
C PRO A 64 -16.26 10.05 6.85
N SER A 65 -15.55 10.40 5.77
CA SER A 65 -15.97 10.00 4.42
C SER A 65 -15.70 8.51 4.15
N ALA A 66 -14.92 7.82 4.99
CA ALA A 66 -14.68 6.39 4.85
C ALA A 66 -15.95 5.55 4.93
N MET A 67 -16.96 6.02 5.67
CA MET A 67 -18.27 5.38 5.74
C MET A 67 -19.06 5.43 4.43
N HIS A 68 -18.79 6.41 3.56
CA HIS A 68 -19.55 6.63 2.33
C HIS A 68 -18.75 6.39 1.04
N LYS A 69 -17.43 6.64 1.09
CA LYS A 69 -16.51 6.53 -0.05
C LYS A 69 -15.65 5.28 0.00
N GLY A 70 -15.81 4.46 1.04
CA GLY A 70 -15.02 3.27 1.27
C GLY A 70 -13.87 3.48 2.25
N ARG A 71 -13.50 2.41 2.96
CA ARG A 71 -12.49 2.43 4.02
C ARG A 71 -11.09 2.66 3.46
N LEU A 72 -10.26 3.36 4.24
CA LEU A 72 -8.85 3.56 3.91
C LEU A 72 -8.06 2.29 4.27
N VAL A 73 -7.36 1.70 3.29
CA VAL A 73 -6.45 0.58 3.49
C VAL A 73 -5.04 1.07 3.30
N CYS A 74 -4.26 1.07 4.38
CA CYS A 74 -2.92 1.62 4.36
C CYS A 74 -1.87 0.54 4.07
N VAL A 75 -0.94 0.86 3.17
CA VAL A 75 0.21 0.05 2.80
C VAL A 75 1.47 0.84 3.15
N SER A 76 2.18 0.40 4.18
CA SER A 76 3.44 1.03 4.60
C SER A 76 4.61 0.50 3.78
N ILE A 77 5.33 1.42 3.14
CA ILE A 77 6.53 1.21 2.33
C ILE A 77 7.71 1.81 3.10
N ASP A 78 8.59 0.94 3.60
CA ASP A 78 9.86 1.34 4.20
C ASP A 78 10.98 1.03 3.19
N PRO A 79 11.64 2.04 2.60
CA PRO A 79 12.72 1.81 1.65
C PRO A 79 13.93 1.09 2.30
N ASN A 80 14.06 1.12 3.63
CA ASN A 80 15.10 0.36 4.34
C ASN A 80 14.77 -1.12 4.47
N ALA A 81 13.56 -1.55 4.12
CA ALA A 81 13.18 -2.96 4.06
C ALA A 81 13.64 -3.66 2.76
N LEU A 82 14.28 -2.92 1.84
CA LEU A 82 14.87 -3.49 0.63
C LEU A 82 16.13 -4.30 0.98
N LEU A 83 16.13 -5.58 0.59
CA LEU A 83 17.32 -6.41 0.52
C LEU A 83 17.39 -6.98 -0.91
N PRO A 84 18.40 -6.61 -1.73
CA PRO A 84 19.58 -5.78 -1.46
C PRO A 84 19.30 -4.25 -1.56
N ALA A 85 20.29 -3.44 -1.17
CA ALA A 85 20.24 -1.99 -1.30
C ALA A 85 20.01 -1.57 -2.76
N LEU A 86 19.20 -0.52 -2.98
CA LEU A 86 18.96 0.06 -4.30
C LEU A 86 20.30 0.32 -5.02
N PRO A 87 20.46 -0.10 -6.29
CA PRO A 87 21.65 0.21 -7.06
C PRO A 87 21.89 1.71 -7.03
N ALA A 88 23.08 2.14 -6.58
CA ALA A 88 23.46 3.56 -6.57
C ALA A 88 23.68 4.14 -7.99
N ALA A 89 23.55 3.31 -9.02
CA ALA A 89 23.77 3.68 -10.41
C ALA A 89 22.60 4.52 -10.94
N LYS A 90 22.87 5.80 -11.25
CA LYS A 90 21.97 6.66 -12.01
C LYS A 90 22.21 6.42 -13.51
N GLY A 91 21.17 6.07 -14.26
CA GLY A 91 21.22 5.87 -15.71
C GLY A 91 20.14 4.94 -16.24
N ASP A 92 20.14 4.65 -17.55
CA ASP A 92 19.13 3.83 -18.25
C ASP A 92 18.91 2.44 -17.63
N ILE A 93 19.89 1.90 -16.91
CA ILE A 93 19.78 0.60 -16.22
C ILE A 93 18.83 0.67 -15.01
N ALA A 94 18.71 1.83 -14.35
CA ALA A 94 17.74 2.06 -13.27
C ALA A 94 16.28 2.09 -13.79
N SER A 95 16.09 2.20 -15.11
CA SER A 95 14.77 2.14 -15.75
C SER A 95 14.28 0.71 -16.03
N GLY A 96 15.17 -0.29 -16.01
CA GLY A 96 14.86 -1.67 -16.42
C GLY A 96 14.30 -2.58 -15.32
N ALA A 97 14.65 -2.33 -14.05
CA ALA A 97 14.16 -3.07 -12.89
C ALA A 97 14.27 -2.18 -11.64
N TRP A 98 13.20 -1.43 -11.31
CA TRP A 98 13.19 -0.59 -10.12
C TRP A 98 12.81 -1.42 -8.89
N PRO A 99 13.70 -1.59 -7.88
CA PRO A 99 13.39 -2.40 -6.70
C PRO A 99 12.23 -1.82 -5.86
N GLY A 100 11.88 -0.56 -6.07
CA GLY A 100 10.67 0.01 -5.48
C GLY A 100 9.37 -0.59 -6.01
N PHE A 101 9.31 -1.10 -7.25
CA PHE A 101 8.13 -1.82 -7.74
C PHE A 101 7.97 -3.15 -7.02
N GLU A 102 9.06 -3.89 -6.84
CA GLU A 102 9.07 -5.13 -6.10
C GLU A 102 8.65 -4.89 -4.65
N LEU A 103 9.17 -3.83 -4.01
CA LEU A 103 8.77 -3.45 -2.66
C LEU A 103 7.30 -3.08 -2.56
N ILE A 104 6.79 -2.22 -3.45
CA ILE A 104 5.38 -1.83 -3.47
C ILE A 104 4.51 -3.06 -3.71
N THR A 105 4.88 -3.91 -4.66
CA THR A 105 4.18 -5.16 -5.00
C THR A 105 4.15 -6.10 -3.80
N HIS A 106 5.30 -6.43 -3.23
CA HIS A 106 5.43 -7.25 -2.03
C HIS A 106 4.61 -6.69 -0.87
N ARG A 107 4.75 -5.40 -0.55
CA ARG A 107 4.01 -4.79 0.57
C ARG A 107 2.50 -4.77 0.33
N THR A 108 2.07 -4.64 -0.92
CA THR A 108 0.66 -4.75 -1.32
C THR A 108 0.14 -6.18 -1.15
N THR A 109 0.90 -7.20 -1.57
CA THR A 109 0.50 -8.61 -1.45
C THR A 109 0.47 -9.10 -0.01
N ILE A 110 1.40 -8.68 0.85
CA ILE A 110 1.38 -9.09 2.26
C ILE A 110 0.40 -8.28 3.13
N THR A 111 -0.32 -7.31 2.57
CA THR A 111 -1.33 -6.52 3.30
C THR A 111 -2.65 -7.30 3.34
N PRO A 112 -3.05 -7.90 4.48
CA PRO A 112 -4.16 -8.86 4.52
C PRO A 112 -5.50 -8.25 4.10
N GLN A 113 -5.70 -6.95 4.34
CA GLN A 113 -6.92 -6.23 3.98
C GLN A 113 -7.14 -6.11 2.46
N LEU A 114 -6.08 -6.29 1.66
CA LEU A 114 -6.12 -6.26 0.20
C LEU A 114 -6.26 -7.66 -0.40
N TYR A 115 -6.02 -8.71 0.39
CA TYR A 115 -6.18 -10.07 -0.07
C TYR A 115 -7.66 -10.30 -0.48
N PRO A 116 -7.93 -10.84 -1.68
CA PRO A 116 -9.28 -11.19 -2.11
C PRO A 116 -9.83 -12.31 -1.22
N THR A 117 -10.43 -11.95 -0.08
CA THR A 117 -11.02 -12.94 0.84
C THR A 117 -12.44 -13.25 0.43
N PHE A 118 -12.85 -14.52 0.48
CA PHE A 118 -14.25 -14.91 0.29
C PHE A 118 -14.88 -15.11 1.66
N THR A 119 -15.78 -14.21 2.09
CA THR A 119 -16.64 -14.54 3.23
C THR A 119 -17.81 -15.37 2.71
N ALA A 120 -17.73 -16.70 2.89
CA ALA A 120 -18.72 -17.67 2.43
C ALA A 120 -20.16 -17.41 2.92
N THR A 121 -20.33 -16.52 3.89
CA THR A 121 -21.63 -16.11 4.41
C THR A 121 -22.45 -15.23 3.46
N GLN A 122 -21.87 -14.61 2.42
CA GLN A 122 -22.60 -13.61 1.64
C GLN A 122 -23.31 -14.10 0.37
N ARG A 123 -22.89 -15.19 -0.30
CA ARG A 123 -23.60 -15.71 -1.50
C ARG A 123 -23.39 -17.21 -1.70
N ALA A 124 -23.87 -18.03 -0.77
CA ALA A 124 -23.94 -19.48 -0.92
C ALA A 124 -24.94 -19.85 -2.04
N GLY A 125 -24.49 -19.83 -3.29
CA GLY A 125 -25.33 -20.19 -4.45
C GLY A 125 -24.77 -19.77 -5.81
N ASP A 126 -23.85 -18.80 -5.85
CA ASP A 126 -23.28 -18.30 -7.11
C ASP A 126 -21.95 -19.00 -7.42
N THR A 127 -22.04 -20.07 -8.21
CA THR A 127 -20.86 -20.86 -8.60
C THR A 127 -19.90 -20.12 -9.52
N ASP A 128 -20.37 -19.14 -10.28
CA ASP A 128 -19.52 -18.34 -11.16
C ASP A 128 -18.75 -17.29 -10.36
N LEU A 129 -19.38 -16.68 -9.36
CA LEU A 129 -18.73 -15.78 -8.40
C LEU A 129 -17.58 -16.48 -7.64
N VAL A 130 -17.81 -17.71 -7.19
CA VAL A 130 -16.78 -18.51 -6.48
C VAL A 130 -15.58 -18.77 -7.39
N ARG A 131 -15.81 -19.08 -8.66
CA ARG A 131 -14.73 -19.27 -9.66
C ARG A 131 -13.99 -17.98 -9.94
N GLU A 132 -14.70 -16.85 -10.02
CA GLU A 132 -14.09 -15.55 -10.27
C GLU A 132 -13.17 -15.12 -9.13
N ILE A 133 -13.61 -15.30 -7.88
CA ILE A 133 -12.82 -14.98 -6.68
C ILE A 133 -11.62 -15.91 -6.54
N ALA A 134 -11.78 -17.21 -6.80
CA ALA A 134 -10.65 -18.15 -6.83
C ALA A 134 -9.59 -17.75 -7.86
N ARG A 135 -10.00 -17.30 -9.06
CA ARG A 135 -9.09 -16.76 -10.07
C ARG A 135 -8.39 -15.47 -9.59
N MET A 136 -9.06 -14.61 -8.83
CA MET A 136 -8.45 -13.41 -8.25
C MET A 136 -7.44 -13.76 -7.16
N GLN A 137 -7.75 -14.74 -6.29
CA GLN A 137 -6.82 -15.26 -5.27
C GLN A 137 -5.57 -15.86 -5.92
N GLU A 138 -5.75 -16.71 -6.93
CA GLU A 138 -4.65 -17.29 -7.69
C GLU A 138 -3.76 -16.21 -8.32
N ARG A 139 -4.34 -15.16 -8.91
CA ARG A 139 -3.57 -14.02 -9.43
C ARG A 139 -2.80 -13.28 -8.35
N PHE A 140 -3.39 -13.13 -7.16
CA PHE A 140 -2.79 -12.42 -6.04
C PHE A 140 -1.62 -13.21 -5.43
N GLU A 141 -1.77 -14.54 -5.32
CA GLU A 141 -0.73 -15.46 -4.82
C GLU A 141 0.41 -15.64 -5.82
N ASN A 142 0.09 -15.79 -7.10
CA ASN A 142 1.08 -16.03 -8.17
C ASN A 142 1.73 -14.74 -8.71
N ALA A 143 1.41 -13.57 -8.17
CA ALA A 143 2.08 -12.32 -8.56
C ALA A 143 3.45 -12.12 -7.87
N HIS A 144 3.80 -12.97 -6.90
CA HIS A 144 5.00 -12.81 -6.07
C HIS A 144 6.26 -13.59 -6.51
N PRO A 145 6.22 -14.79 -7.15
CA PRO A 145 7.38 -15.67 -7.13
C PRO A 145 8.60 -15.26 -7.99
N ASP A 146 8.49 -14.34 -8.95
CA ASP A 146 9.56 -14.11 -9.95
C ASP A 146 10.03 -12.64 -10.09
N LEU A 147 10.06 -11.85 -9.00
CA LEU A 147 10.51 -10.45 -9.07
C LEU A 147 12.02 -10.21 -8.85
N THR A 148 12.81 -11.27 -8.61
CA THR A 148 14.19 -11.16 -8.11
C THR A 148 15.30 -11.18 -9.17
N ASP A 149 14.98 -11.24 -10.47
CA ASP A 149 16.00 -11.21 -11.53
C ASP A 149 16.22 -9.77 -12.05
N PHE A 150 17.29 -9.14 -11.57
CA PHE A 150 17.66 -7.75 -11.90
C PHE A 150 18.37 -7.62 -13.25
N GLU A 151 18.55 -8.71 -14.01
CA GLU A 151 19.28 -8.69 -15.28
C GLU A 151 18.39 -8.46 -16.52
N ASP A 152 17.06 -8.62 -16.41
CA ASP A 152 16.16 -8.55 -17.57
C ASP A 152 15.32 -7.25 -17.61
N HIS A 153 15.49 -6.50 -18.69
CA HIS A 153 14.86 -5.20 -18.95
C HIS A 153 13.32 -5.27 -19.11
N LEU A 154 12.76 -6.45 -19.36
CA LEU A 154 11.30 -6.66 -19.39
C LEU A 154 10.69 -6.67 -17.97
N HIS A 155 11.49 -6.87 -16.93
CA HIS A 155 10.99 -7.09 -15.57
C HIS A 155 10.30 -5.87 -14.96
N ALA A 156 10.73 -4.63 -15.22
CA ALA A 156 10.02 -3.46 -14.69
C ALA A 156 8.60 -3.32 -15.28
N HIS A 157 8.43 -3.55 -16.59
CA HIS A 157 7.11 -3.50 -17.22
C HIS A 157 6.21 -4.62 -16.72
N LEU A 158 6.77 -5.82 -16.52
CA LEU A 158 6.05 -6.93 -15.90
C LEU A 158 5.68 -6.60 -14.46
N ALA A 159 6.58 -6.04 -13.65
CA ALA A 159 6.33 -5.66 -12.26
C ALA A 159 5.20 -4.62 -12.14
N LEU A 160 5.19 -3.59 -12.99
CA LEU A 160 4.09 -2.62 -13.03
C LEU A 160 2.77 -3.31 -13.39
N ARG A 161 2.79 -4.20 -14.39
CA ARG A 161 1.61 -4.96 -14.80
C ARG A 161 1.12 -5.92 -13.71
N HIS A 162 2.02 -6.51 -12.94
CA HIS A 162 1.69 -7.33 -11.77
C HIS A 162 1.05 -6.50 -10.67
N LEU A 163 1.60 -5.31 -10.38
CA LEU A 163 1.01 -4.37 -9.42
C LEU A 163 -0.40 -3.94 -9.86
N GLU A 164 -0.60 -3.58 -11.13
CA GLU A 164 -1.93 -3.27 -11.69
C GLU A 164 -2.90 -4.44 -11.50
N ASN A 165 -2.47 -5.67 -11.79
CA ASN A 165 -3.30 -6.86 -11.66
C ASN A 165 -3.69 -7.13 -10.21
N ILE A 166 -2.75 -6.99 -9.26
CA ILE A 166 -2.99 -7.13 -7.82
C ILE A 166 -4.00 -6.09 -7.34
N LEU A 167 -3.79 -4.82 -7.71
CA LEU A 167 -4.67 -3.72 -7.33
C LEU A 167 -6.07 -3.92 -7.92
N ASN A 168 -6.17 -4.30 -9.18
CA ASN A 168 -7.44 -4.57 -9.84
C ASN A 168 -8.17 -5.76 -9.19
N ALA A 169 -7.47 -6.83 -8.82
CA ALA A 169 -8.05 -7.97 -8.12
C ALA A 169 -8.60 -7.55 -6.73
N ALA A 170 -7.81 -6.81 -5.96
CA ALA A 170 -8.22 -6.31 -4.65
C ALA A 170 -9.45 -5.39 -4.77
N LEU A 171 -9.38 -4.35 -5.60
CA LEU A 171 -10.47 -3.39 -5.80
C LEU A 171 -11.74 -4.04 -6.34
N THR A 172 -11.61 -4.97 -7.29
CA THR A 172 -12.76 -5.67 -7.87
C THR A 172 -13.43 -6.59 -6.86
N SER A 173 -12.67 -7.38 -6.10
CA SER A 173 -13.22 -8.25 -5.04
C SER A 173 -14.01 -7.44 -4.01
N HIS A 174 -13.44 -6.34 -3.55
CA HIS A 174 -14.08 -5.44 -2.58
C HIS A 174 -15.34 -4.77 -3.13
N ARG A 175 -15.32 -4.35 -4.40
CA ARG A 175 -16.51 -3.85 -5.09
C ARG A 175 -17.62 -4.89 -5.21
N ILE A 176 -17.28 -6.14 -5.52
CA ILE A 176 -18.23 -7.26 -5.61
C ILE A 176 -18.89 -7.54 -4.25
N GLN A 177 -18.16 -7.33 -3.16
CA GLN A 177 -18.61 -7.51 -1.78
C GLN A 177 -19.31 -6.29 -1.19
N GLU A 178 -19.49 -5.23 -1.97
CA GLU A 178 -20.06 -3.96 -1.52
C GLU A 178 -19.28 -3.29 -0.36
N ASP A 179 -18.02 -3.71 -0.14
CA ASP A 179 -17.06 -3.09 0.80
C ASP A 179 -16.05 -2.26 0.02
N LEU A 180 -16.43 -1.04 -0.38
CA LEU A 180 -15.51 -0.17 -1.13
C LEU A 180 -14.26 0.12 -0.29
N ILE A 181 -13.08 0.04 -0.92
CA ILE A 181 -11.80 0.38 -0.31
C ILE A 181 -11.09 1.50 -1.08
N ARG A 182 -10.24 2.24 -0.38
CA ARG A 182 -9.33 3.25 -0.93
C ARG A 182 -7.94 2.98 -0.39
N ILE A 183 -6.97 2.79 -1.29
CA ILE A 183 -5.63 2.35 -0.91
C ILE A 183 -4.75 3.58 -0.68
N VAL A 184 -4.04 3.61 0.45
CA VAL A 184 -3.12 4.68 0.83
C VAL A 184 -1.73 4.10 0.99
N TYR A 185 -0.78 4.55 0.17
CA TYR A 185 0.63 4.21 0.32
C TYR A 185 1.32 5.21 1.26
N PHE A 186 1.97 4.72 2.29
CA PHE A 186 2.84 5.50 3.16
C PHE A 186 4.29 5.22 2.83
N MET A 187 5.09 6.28 2.70
CA MET A 187 6.49 6.16 2.35
C MET A 187 7.31 6.98 3.33
N ASP A 188 8.13 6.32 4.14
CA ASP A 188 9.18 7.01 4.88
C ASP A 188 10.33 7.30 3.91
N GLU A 189 10.96 8.46 4.01
CA GLU A 189 12.05 8.88 3.10
C GLU A 189 11.69 8.85 1.60
N PHE A 190 10.50 9.31 1.23
CA PHE A 190 10.04 9.35 -0.18
C PHE A 190 11.03 9.97 -1.16
N GLU A 191 11.77 11.01 -0.76
CA GLU A 191 12.80 11.64 -1.61
C GLU A 191 13.92 10.68 -2.04
N ARG A 192 14.37 9.79 -1.13
CA ARG A 192 15.36 8.76 -1.47
C ARG A 192 14.80 7.73 -2.45
N LEU A 193 13.51 7.48 -2.35
CA LEU A 193 12.81 6.58 -3.25
C LEU A 193 12.61 7.24 -4.63
N LEU A 194 12.19 8.50 -4.67
CA LEU A 194 12.06 9.33 -5.88
C LEU A 194 13.38 9.44 -6.64
N ASP A 195 14.50 9.65 -5.92
CA ASP A 195 15.84 9.73 -6.51
C ASP A 195 16.25 8.47 -7.30
N THR A 196 15.53 7.36 -7.09
CA THR A 196 15.76 6.08 -7.76
C THR A 196 14.64 5.70 -8.72
N MET A 197 13.56 6.49 -8.83
CA MET A 197 12.44 6.19 -9.71
C MET A 197 12.83 6.38 -11.19
N PRO A 198 12.39 5.49 -12.09
CA PRO A 198 12.48 5.73 -13.53
C PRO A 198 11.62 6.92 -13.95
N ASP A 199 12.13 7.76 -14.85
CA ASP A 199 11.37 8.91 -15.39
C ASP A 199 10.03 8.50 -16.03
N TYR A 200 9.92 7.26 -16.53
CA TYR A 200 8.69 6.77 -17.18
C TYR A 200 7.54 6.47 -16.19
N PHE A 201 7.80 6.24 -14.89
CA PHE A 201 6.76 5.87 -13.92
C PHE A 201 5.64 6.92 -13.85
N PHE A 202 6.02 8.21 -13.85
CA PHE A 202 5.09 9.32 -13.85
C PHE A 202 4.34 9.50 -15.18
N VAL A 203 4.93 9.01 -16.28
CA VAL A 203 4.30 9.04 -17.60
C VAL A 203 3.23 7.95 -17.71
N SER A 204 3.45 6.76 -17.13
CA SER A 204 2.49 5.65 -17.13
C SER A 204 1.31 5.79 -16.17
N LEU A 205 1.38 6.73 -15.21
CA LEU A 205 0.30 6.99 -14.25
C LEU A 205 -0.73 8.05 -14.72
N ARG A 206 -0.52 8.65 -15.90
CA ARG A 206 -1.48 9.54 -16.55
C ARG A 206 -2.48 8.76 -17.41
#